data_AF-J9F3R4-F1
#
_entry.id   AF-J9F3R4-F1
#
_cell.length_a   1.000
_cell.length_b   1.000
_cell.length_c   1.000
_cell.angle_alpha   90.00
_cell.angle_beta   90.00
_cell.angle_gamma   90.00
#
_symmetry.space_group_name_H-M   'P 1'
#
loop_
_entity.id
_entity.type
_entity.pdbx_description
1 polymer ?
#
loop_
_entity_poly.entity_id
_entity_poly.type
_entity_poly.pdbx_seq_one_letter_code
_entity_poly.pdbx_strand_id
1 'polypeptide(L)' 'MDVVCPGFAADCLETIEEIADELGTVYRSNVPKGQKGVFHYIPALNDSEQAVDAYLTIAEQELSGWI' A
#
# COMPACT_ATOMS: atom_id res chain seq x y z
N MET A 1 -7.86 9.82 -7.53
CA MET A 1 -7.49 9.74 -6.11
C MET A 1 -6.58 8.56 -5.99
N ASP A 2 -5.34 8.82 -5.59
CA ASP A 2 -4.34 7.78 -5.36
C ASP A 2 -4.27 7.51 -3.86
N VAL A 3 -4.32 6.24 -3.48
CA VAL A 3 -4.46 5.80 -2.09
C VAL A 3 -3.34 4.84 -1.73
N VAL A 4 -2.73 5.07 -0.57
CA VAL A 4 -1.69 4.22 0.04
C VAL A 4 -2.15 3.73 1.42
N CYS A 5 -1.69 2.56 1.84
CA CYS A 5 -1.90 2.00 3.18
C CYS A 5 -0.58 1.93 3.96
N PRO A 6 -0.04 3.06 4.46
CA PRO A 6 1.33 3.12 5.01
C PRO A 6 1.52 2.36 6.33
N GLY A 7 0.43 1.88 6.95
CA GLY A 7 0.49 1.00 8.11
C GLY A 7 0.88 -0.45 7.77
N PHE A 8 0.95 -0.79 6.48
CA PHE A 8 1.23 -2.13 6.00
C PHE A 8 2.40 -2.11 5.02
N ALA A 9 3.39 -2.98 5.24
CA ALA A 9 4.49 -3.13 4.30
C ALA A 9 4.23 -4.16 3.20
N ALA A 10 3.30 -5.09 3.44
CA ALA A 10 2.83 -6.07 2.47
C ALA A 10 1.30 -6.02 2.42
N ASP A 11 0.75 -6.39 1.28
CA ASP A 11 -0.69 -6.43 1.08
C ASP A 11 -1.35 -7.53 1.89
N CYS A 12 -2.54 -7.22 2.39
CA CYS A 12 -3.37 -8.10 3.18
C CYS A 12 -4.85 -7.93 2.81
N LEU A 13 -5.74 -8.59 3.55
CA LEU A 13 -7.18 -8.53 3.29
C LEU A 13 -7.69 -7.09 3.34
N GLU A 14 -7.25 -6.36 4.36
CA GLU A 14 -7.63 -4.96 4.59
C GLU A 14 -7.17 -4.04 3.44
N THR A 15 -5.99 -4.28 2.84
CA THR A 15 -5.50 -3.41 1.77
C THR A 15 -6.12 -3.73 0.40
N ILE A 16 -6.28 -5.02 0.07
CA ILE A 16 -6.78 -5.46 -1.23
C ILE A 16 -8.30 -5.40 -1.30
N GLU A 17 -9.00 -5.96 -0.32
CA GLU A 17 -10.46 -6.07 -0.37
C GLU A 17 -11.11 -4.79 0.16
N GLU A 18 -10.82 -4.40 1.40
CA GLU A 18 -11.53 -3.28 2.04
C GLU A 18 -11.15 -1.93 1.41
N ILE A 19 -9.86 -1.69 1.14
CA ILE A 19 -9.40 -0.41 0.58
C ILE A 19 -9.43 -0.37 -0.96
N ALA A 20 -8.81 -1.34 -1.65
CA ALA A 20 -8.69 -1.23 -3.09
C ALA A 20 -10.03 -1.49 -3.80
N ASP A 21 -10.82 -2.46 -3.34
CA ASP A 21 -12.12 -2.77 -3.91
C ASP A 21 -13.26 -2.00 -3.24
N GLU A 22 -13.60 -2.27 -1.97
CA GLU A 22 -14.82 -1.76 -1.35
C GLU A 22 -14.83 -0.22 -1.29
N LEU A 23 -13.81 0.41 -0.71
CA LEU A 23 -13.69 1.87 -0.68
C LEU A 23 -13.61 2.46 -2.09
N GLY A 24 -12.87 1.82 -3.00
CA GLY A 24 -12.80 2.23 -4.41
C GLY A 24 -14.18 2.24 -5.08
N THR A 25 -15.00 1.24 -4.80
CA THR A 25 -16.36 1.08 -5.33
C THR A 25 -17.30 2.12 -4.72
N VAL A 26 -17.20 2.37 -3.41
CA VAL A 26 -17.93 3.46 -2.75
C VAL A 26 -17.55 4.81 -3.38
N TYR A 27 -16.26 5.09 -3.57
CA TYR A 27 -15.81 6.33 -4.18
C TYR A 27 -16.40 6.53 -5.60
N ARG A 28 -16.28 5.51 -6.46
CA ARG A 28 -16.80 5.56 -7.84
C ARG A 28 -18.31 5.73 -7.89
N SER A 29 -19.04 5.18 -6.92
CA SER A 29 -20.51 5.28 -6.85
C SER A 29 -21.01 6.64 -6.38
N ASN A 30 -20.15 7.43 -5.73
CA ASN A 30 -20.51 8.73 -5.15
C ASN A 30 -20.07 9.93 -6.02
N VAL A 31 -19.44 9.71 -7.18
CA VAL A 31 -19.09 10.82 -8.07
C VAL A 31 -20.32 11.40 -8.79
N PRO A 32 -20.34 12.71 -9.12
CA PRO A 32 -21.44 13.31 -9.84
C PRO A 32 -21.74 12.60 -11.18
N LYS A 33 -23.02 12.51 -11.55
CA LYS A 33 -23.45 11.92 -12.83
C LYS A 33 -22.71 12.56 -14.00
N GLY A 34 -22.22 11.73 -14.91
CA GLY A 34 -21.45 12.16 -16.09
C GLY A 34 -19.96 12.38 -15.83
N GLN A 35 -19.49 12.25 -14.58
CA GLN A 35 -18.06 12.27 -14.25
C GLN A 35 -17.54 10.84 -14.04
N LYS A 36 -16.25 10.62 -14.33
CA LYS A 36 -15.56 9.37 -14.02
C LYS A 36 -14.80 9.53 -12.70
N GLY A 37 -15.13 8.69 -11.72
CA GLY A 37 -14.34 8.57 -10.50
C GLY A 37 -13.08 7.77 -10.76
N VAL A 38 -11.92 8.42 -10.74
CA VAL A 38 -10.62 7.74 -10.85
C VAL A 38 -10.11 7.43 -9.45
N PHE A 39 -9.99 6.14 -9.14
CA PHE A 39 -9.46 5.63 -7.88
C PHE A 39 -8.33 4.66 -8.20
N HIS A 40 -7.13 4.92 -7.68
CA HIS A 40 -5.99 4.05 -7.83
C HIS A 40 -5.48 3.69 -6.45
N TYR A 41 -5.54 2.40 -6.15
CA TYR A 41 -4.81 1.84 -5.04
C TYR A 41 -3.35 1.67 -5.44
N ILE A 42 -2.43 2.13 -4.61
CA ILE A 42 -1.00 1.91 -4.75
C ILE A 42 -0.65 0.71 -3.86
N PRO A 43 -0.15 -0.40 -4.45
CA PRO A 43 0.22 -1.60 -3.69
C PRO A 43 1.24 -1.31 -2.59
N ALA A 44 1.19 -2.11 -1.52
CA ALA A 44 2.26 -2.11 -0.53
C ALA A 44 3.61 -2.51 -1.17
N LEU A 45 4.70 -2.33 -0.42
CA LEU A 45 6.05 -2.62 -0.91
C LEU A 45 6.27 -4.11 -1.23
N ASN A 46 5.52 -5.00 -0.58
CA ASN A 46 5.51 -6.44 -0.83
C ASN A 46 6.93 -7.03 -0.87
N ASP A 47 7.25 -7.79 -1.91
CA ASP A 47 8.54 -8.42 -2.16
C ASP A 47 9.46 -7.59 -3.06
N SER A 48 9.23 -6.28 -3.19
CA SER A 48 10.07 -5.41 -4.00
C SER A 48 11.52 -5.37 -3.51
N GLU A 49 12.46 -5.24 -4.44
CA GLU A 49 13.90 -5.11 -4.14
C GLU A 49 14.15 -3.94 -3.17
N GLN A 50 13.43 -2.82 -3.33
CA GLN A 50 13.55 -1.66 -2.45
C GLN A 50 13.11 -1.95 -1.01
N ALA A 51 12.10 -2.81 -0.81
CA ALA A 51 11.69 -3.25 0.52
C ALA A 51 12.80 -4.08 1.17
N VAL A 52 13.34 -5.04 0.43
CA VAL A 52 14.42 -5.93 0.88
C VAL A 52 15.66 -5.12 1.26
N ASP A 53 16.09 -4.19 0.40
CA ASP A 53 17.24 -3.33 0.65
C ASP A 53 17.05 -2.46 1.90
N ALA A 54 15.85 -1.93 2.10
CA ALA A 54 15.52 -1.14 3.29
C ALA A 54 15.58 -2.00 4.57
N TYR A 55 15.02 -3.22 4.55
CA TYR A 55 15.08 -4.12 5.70
C TYR A 55 16.50 -4.58 5.99
N LEU A 56 17.30 -4.89 4.96
CA LEU A 56 18.70 -5.25 5.13
C LEU A 56 19.48 -4.10 5.78
N THR A 57 19.27 -2.87 5.30
CA THR A 57 19.92 -1.68 5.87
C THR A 57 19.60 -1.52 7.36
N ILE A 58 18.33 -1.68 7.74
CA ILE A 58 17.91 -1.62 9.15
C ILE A 58 18.56 -2.75 9.95
N ALA A 59 18.52 -3.98 9.45
CA ALA A 59 19.09 -5.14 10.12
C ALA A 59 20.61 -4.99 10.34
N GLU A 60 21.36 -4.55 9.33
CA GLU A 60 22.80 -4.29 9.44
C GLU A 60 23.12 -3.21 10.48
N GLN A 61 22.35 -2.11 10.51
CA GLN A 61 22.52 -1.05 11.49
C GLN A 61 22.30 -1.55 12.92
N GLU A 62 21.20 -2.26 13.16
CA GLU A 62 20.84 -2.76 14.50
C GLU A 62 21.73 -3.93 14.97
N LEU A 63 22.27 -4.72 14.04
CA LEU A 63 23.17 -5.84 14.35
C LEU A 63 24.65 -5.46 14.41
N SER A 64 25.05 -4.26 13.98
CA SER A 64 26.44 -3.80 13.87
C SER A 64 27.29 -3.88 15.16
N GLY A 65 26.65 -3.98 16.33
CA GLY A 65 27.32 -4.17 17.63
C GLY A 65 27.22 -5.58 18.22
N TRP A 66 26.54 -6.50 17.53
CA TRP A 66 26.24 -7.85 18.00
C TRP A 66 27.02 -8.93 17.22
N ILE A 67 27.53 -8.59 16.04
CA ILE A 67 28.34 -9.44 15.15
C ILE A 67 29.72 -8.81 15.02
#